data_AF-A0AAJ1EU17-F1
#
_entry.id   AF-A0AAJ1EU17-F1
#
_cell.length_a   1.000
_cell.length_b   1.000
_cell.length_c   1.000
_cell.angle_alpha   90.00
_cell.angle_beta   90.00
_cell.angle_gamma   90.00
#
_symmetry.space_group_name_H-M   'P 1'
#
loop_
_entity.id
_entity.type
_entity.pdbx_description
1 polymer ?
#
loop_
_entity_poly.entity_id
_entity_poly.type
_entity_poly.pdbx_seq_one_letter_code
_entity_poly.pdbx_strand_id
1 'polypeptide(L)'
;MRQPESSRTARSKRAFSNSYFTLYAGFPSTKKQELKLAFGARTGTAVVRNKAKRLAREAFRLNRHQLPVGIEIVIAAKKGIGALSRRKLRGQILDLFEYACKLSPPSFSEAVRPGDTSERC
;
A
#
# COMPACT_ATOMS: atom_id res chain seq x y z
N MET A 1 4.82 -24.46 5.19
CA MET A 1 5.59 -23.53 4.32
C MET A 1 5.17 -22.08 4.60
N ARG A 2 5.84 -21.55 5.64
CA ARG A 2 6.01 -20.15 6.11
C ARG A 2 4.78 -19.23 6.15
N GLN A 3 4.03 -19.35 7.25
CA GLN A 3 3.66 -18.18 8.04
C GLN A 3 4.98 -17.52 8.49
N PRO A 4 5.19 -16.21 8.36
CA PRO A 4 6.16 -15.52 9.20
C PRO A 4 5.49 -15.23 10.54
N GLU A 5 5.93 -15.98 11.54
CA GLU A 5 5.79 -15.67 12.96
C GLU A 5 6.06 -14.16 13.19
N SER A 6 5.12 -13.45 13.80
CA SER A 6 5.43 -12.23 14.56
C SER A 6 4.36 -12.03 15.63
N SER A 7 4.66 -12.65 16.77
CA SER A 7 4.14 -12.31 18.08
C SER A 7 4.23 -10.79 18.34
N ARG A 8 3.21 -10.28 19.04
CA ARG A 8 3.24 -9.04 19.84
C ARG A 8 3.66 -7.77 19.10
N THR A 9 2.67 -7.07 18.55
CA THR A 9 2.20 -5.76 19.03
C THR A 9 1.02 -5.40 18.13
N ALA A 10 -0.20 -5.58 18.61
CA ALA A 10 -1.42 -5.16 17.94
C ALA A 10 -1.54 -3.63 17.97
N ARG A 11 -0.60 -2.93 17.33
CA ARG A 11 -0.78 -1.53 16.95
C ARG A 11 -1.65 -1.57 15.71
N SER A 12 -2.94 -1.30 15.86
CA SER A 12 -4.00 -1.39 14.85
C SER A 12 -3.50 -1.19 13.41
N LYS A 13 -3.15 -2.28 12.72
CA LYS A 13 -2.78 -2.26 11.31
C LYS A 13 -4.09 -2.35 10.52
N ARG A 14 -4.38 -1.32 9.73
CA ARG A 14 -5.54 -1.33 8.83
C ARG A 14 -5.24 -2.30 7.70
N ALA A 15 -5.96 -3.40 7.64
CA ALA A 15 -5.83 -4.38 6.57
C ALA A 15 -6.98 -4.21 5.60
N PHE A 16 -6.66 -4.18 4.31
CA PHE A 16 -7.64 -4.29 3.24
C PHE A 16 -7.34 -5.56 2.45
N SER A 17 -8.28 -6.50 2.45
CA SER A 17 -8.12 -7.75 1.73
C SER A 17 -9.09 -7.82 0.58
N ASN A 18 -8.56 -8.11 -0.59
CA ASN A 18 -9.31 -8.46 -1.78
C ASN A 18 -9.15 -9.97 -2.06
N SER A 19 -9.85 -10.51 -3.05
CA SER A 19 -9.77 -11.90 -3.48
C SER A 19 -8.34 -12.31 -3.87
N TYR A 20 -7.55 -11.36 -4.38
CA TYR A 20 -6.22 -11.62 -4.94
C TYR A 20 -5.05 -11.02 -4.15
N PHE A 21 -5.31 -10.01 -3.33
CA PHE A 21 -4.27 -9.27 -2.62
C PHE A 21 -4.71 -8.95 -1.20
N THR A 22 -3.76 -8.87 -0.29
CA THR A 22 -3.95 -8.30 1.04
C THR A 22 -2.99 -7.14 1.20
N LEU A 23 -3.52 -5.95 1.46
CA LEU A 23 -2.76 -4.78 1.85
C LEU A 23 -2.82 -4.64 3.36
N TYR A 24 -1.67 -4.46 3.99
CA TYR A 24 -1.55 -4.08 5.38
C TYR A 24 -0.96 -2.67 5.42
N ALA A 25 -1.69 -1.73 6.00
CA ALA A 25 -1.22 -0.39 6.28
C ALA A 25 -0.99 -0.25 7.79
N GLY A 26 0.22 0.14 8.16
CA GLY A 26 0.58 0.49 9.52
C GLY A 26 1.21 1.88 9.55
N PHE A 27 1.11 2.53 10.70
CA PHE A 27 1.81 3.78 10.98
C PHE A 27 2.85 3.49 12.06
N PRO A 28 4.06 3.01 11.70
CA PRO A 28 5.15 2.94 12.65
C PRO A 28 5.50 4.34 13.15
N SER A 29 6.19 4.42 14.29
CA SER A 29 6.69 5.71 14.81
C SER A 29 7.79 6.33 13.93
N THR A 30 8.24 5.61 12.91
CA THR A 30 9.27 6.01 11.96
C THR A 30 8.67 6.96 10.93
N LYS A 31 9.28 8.14 10.72
CA LYS A 31 8.85 9.13 9.71
C LYS A 31 9.08 8.71 8.25
N LYS A 32 9.43 7.45 7.98
CA LYS A 32 9.77 6.95 6.64
C LYS A 32 8.58 6.24 6.02
N GLN A 33 8.29 6.58 4.76
CA GLN A 33 7.34 5.85 3.93
C GLN A 33 8.01 4.58 3.39
N GLU A 34 7.50 3.41 3.74
CA GLU A 34 8.06 2.12 3.30
C GLU A 34 7.01 1.27 2.56
N LEU A 35 7.41 0.70 1.43
CA LEU A 35 6.63 -0.29 0.70
C LEU A 35 7.31 -1.66 0.80
N LYS A 36 6.64 -2.63 1.40
CA LYS A 36 7.07 -4.02 1.51
C LYS A 36 6.21 -4.90 0.60
N LEU A 37 6.85 -5.69 -0.25
CA LEU A 37 6.19 -6.49 -1.27
C LEU A 37 6.35 -7.99 -0.98
N ALA A 38 5.32 -8.58 -0.39
CA ALA A 38 5.25 -9.99 0.00
C ALA A 38 4.56 -10.84 -1.08
N PHE A 39 5.17 -10.96 -2.25
CA PHE A 39 4.71 -11.89 -3.30
C PHE A 39 5.38 -13.25 -3.09
N GLY A 40 4.61 -14.22 -2.59
CA GLY A 40 5.10 -15.58 -2.35
C GLY A 40 5.40 -16.35 -3.64
N ALA A 41 6.14 -17.45 -3.51
CA ALA A 41 6.38 -18.35 -4.65
C ALA A 41 5.06 -18.95 -5.21
N ARG A 42 4.06 -19.13 -4.33
CA ARG A 42 2.75 -19.74 -4.60
C ARG A 42 1.77 -18.85 -5.38
N THR A 43 2.18 -17.64 -5.73
CA THR A 43 1.31 -16.63 -6.32
C THR A 43 1.15 -16.82 -7.84
N GLY A 44 2.07 -17.55 -8.51
CA GLY A 44 2.00 -17.88 -9.94
C GLY A 44 3.38 -17.82 -10.63
N THR A 45 3.38 -17.73 -11.96
CA THR A 45 4.59 -17.64 -12.81
C THR A 45 5.46 -16.43 -12.44
N ALA A 46 6.78 -16.58 -12.52
CA ALA A 46 7.75 -15.53 -12.19
C ALA A 46 7.47 -14.20 -12.91
N VAL A 47 7.07 -14.26 -14.19
CA VAL A 47 6.72 -13.10 -15.00
C VAL A 47 5.55 -12.31 -14.41
N VAL A 48 4.48 -12.98 -13.97
CA VAL A 48 3.31 -12.31 -13.40
C VAL A 48 3.66 -11.66 -12.06
N ARG A 49 4.42 -12.36 -11.20
CA ARG A 49 4.89 -11.80 -9.92
C ARG A 49 5.78 -10.59 -10.11
N ASN A 50 6.71 -10.63 -11.08
CA ASN A 50 7.61 -9.53 -11.37
C ASN A 50 6.87 -8.32 -11.94
N LYS A 51 5.86 -8.55 -12.79
CA LYS A 51 4.96 -7.51 -13.28
C LYS A 51 4.17 -6.87 -12.15
N ALA A 52 3.56 -7.67 -11.26
CA ALA A 52 2.82 -7.16 -10.10
C ALA A 52 3.72 -6.32 -9.17
N LYS A 53 4.94 -6.81 -8.88
CA LYS A 53 5.95 -6.05 -8.12
C LYS A 53 6.29 -4.73 -8.78
N ARG A 54 6.45 -4.71 -10.11
CA ARG A 54 6.78 -3.50 -10.87
C ARG A 54 5.65 -2.49 -10.82
N LEU A 55 4.41 -2.93 -11.04
CA LEU A 55 3.21 -2.09 -10.94
C LEU A 55 3.02 -1.53 -9.53
N ALA A 56 3.21 -2.34 -8.49
CA ALA A 56 3.09 -1.88 -7.11
C ALA A 56 4.14 -0.82 -6.75
N ARG A 57 5.39 -0.99 -7.19
CA ARG A 57 6.44 0.03 -7.02
C ARG A 57 6.14 1.32 -7.78
N GLU A 58 5.64 1.20 -9.00
CA GLU A 58 5.28 2.36 -9.82
C GLU A 58 4.12 3.14 -9.21
N ALA A 59 3.06 2.45 -8.79
CA ALA A 59 1.93 3.04 -8.09
C ALA A 59 2.38 3.72 -6.78
N PHE A 60 3.27 3.10 -6.00
CA PHE A 60 3.83 3.73 -4.80
C PHE A 60 4.65 4.97 -5.14
N ARG A 61 5.45 4.95 -6.20
CA ARG A 61 6.25 6.12 -6.63
C ARG A 61 5.34 7.28 -7.03
N LEU A 62 4.26 7.01 -7.76
CA LEU A 62 3.30 8.04 -8.20
C LEU A 62 2.48 8.58 -7.03
N ASN A 63 2.07 7.72 -6.09
CA ASN A 63 1.25 8.11 -4.95
C ASN A 63 2.06 8.58 -3.73
N ARG A 64 3.39 8.64 -3.81
CA ARG A 64 4.26 9.02 -2.70
C ARG A 64 3.87 10.35 -2.04
N HIS A 65 3.45 11.31 -2.86
CA HIS A 65 3.00 12.63 -2.41
C HIS A 65 1.59 12.62 -1.80
N GLN A 66 0.74 11.68 -2.22
CA GLN A 66 -0.62 11.53 -1.70
C GLN A 66 -0.67 10.63 -0.46
N LEU A 67 0.34 9.78 -0.27
CA LEU A 67 0.42 8.88 0.85
C LEU A 67 0.83 9.64 2.13
N PRO A 68 0.23 9.30 3.28
CA PRO A 68 0.62 9.91 4.55
C PRO A 68 2.10 9.73 4.87
N VAL A 69 2.68 10.70 5.57
CA VAL A 69 4.06 10.61 6.06
C VAL A 69 4.16 9.50 7.12
N GLY A 70 5.19 8.66 7.04
CA GLY A 70 5.40 7.56 7.99
C GLY A 70 4.48 6.35 7.81
N ILE A 71 3.82 6.19 6.65
CA ILE A 71 3.04 4.99 6.35
C ILE A 71 3.95 3.83 5.95
N GLU A 72 3.71 2.66 6.54
CA GLU A 72 4.26 1.38 6.11
C GLU A 72 3.15 0.58 5.41
N ILE A 73 3.37 0.28 4.12
CA ILE A 73 2.43 -0.50 3.32
C ILE A 73 3.07 -1.84 2.99
N VAL A 74 2.42 -2.94 3.39
CA VAL A 74 2.80 -4.30 3.03
C VAL A 74 1.75 -4.88 2.09
N ILE A 75 2.14 -5.19 0.84
CA ILE A 75 1.25 -5.85 -0.12
C ILE A 75 1.63 -7.32 -0.20
N ALA A 76 0.74 -8.19 0.24
CA ALA A 76 0.83 -9.63 0.10
C ALA A 76 -0.07 -10.11 -1.04
N ALA A 77 0.46 -10.98 -1.89
CA ALA A 77 -0.31 -11.54 -3.00
C ALA A 77 -0.79 -12.96 -2.69
N LYS A 78 -2.10 -13.18 -2.86
CA LYS A 78 -2.75 -14.48 -2.66
C LYS A 78 -2.55 -15.40 -3.87
N LYS A 79 -2.97 -16.67 -3.72
CA LYS A 79 -3.01 -17.62 -4.84
C LYS A 79 -4.00 -17.11 -5.90
N GLY A 80 -3.70 -17.36 -7.17
CA GLY A 80 -4.64 -17.07 -8.28
C GLY A 80 -4.37 -15.79 -9.08
N ILE A 81 -3.37 -14.96 -8.73
CA ILE A 81 -3.05 -13.78 -9.56
C ILE A 81 -2.53 -14.18 -10.95
N GLY A 82 -1.93 -15.37 -11.06
CA GLY A 82 -1.40 -15.90 -12.31
C GLY A 82 -2.45 -16.03 -13.42
N ALA A 83 -3.71 -16.23 -13.05
CA ALA A 83 -4.84 -16.33 -13.98
C ALA A 83 -5.43 -14.96 -14.37
N LEU A 84 -4.98 -13.86 -13.75
CA LEU A 84 -5.51 -12.54 -14.03
C LEU A 84 -4.85 -11.90 -15.24
N SER A 85 -5.67 -11.30 -16.10
CA SER A 85 -5.18 -10.44 -17.18
C SER A 85 -4.48 -9.20 -16.61
N ARG A 86 -3.52 -8.66 -17.37
CA ARG A 86 -2.75 -7.45 -17.02
C ARG A 86 -3.63 -6.28 -16.58
N ARG A 87 -4.75 -6.05 -17.26
CA ARG A 87 -5.72 -4.99 -16.92
C ARG A 87 -6.30 -5.18 -15.52
N LYS A 88 -6.78 -6.39 -15.20
CA LYS A 88 -7.30 -6.72 -13.87
C LYS A 88 -6.23 -6.58 -12.80
N LEU A 89 -5.02 -7.09 -13.05
CA LEU A 89 -3.90 -6.98 -12.11
C LEU A 89 -3.60 -5.51 -11.76
N ARG A 90 -3.54 -4.64 -12.78
CA ARG A 90 -3.31 -3.21 -12.59
C ARG A 90 -4.45 -2.55 -11.82
N GLY A 91 -5.70 -2.80 -12.21
CA GLY A 91 -6.88 -2.25 -11.53
C GLY A 91 -6.89 -2.62 -10.06
N GLN A 92 -6.72 -3.90 -9.73
CA GLN A 92 -6.69 -4.37 -8.35
C GLN A 92 -5.58 -3.74 -7.53
N ILE A 93 -4.38 -3.54 -8.10
CA ILE A 93 -3.29 -2.84 -7.39
C ILE A 93 -3.67 -1.38 -7.15
N LEU A 94 -4.25 -0.69 -8.13
CA LEU A 94 -4.67 0.71 -7.99
C LEU A 94 -5.77 0.85 -6.93
N ASP A 95 -6.76 -0.04 -6.90
CA ASP A 95 -7.83 -0.05 -5.87
C ASP A 95 -7.23 -0.11 -4.45
N LEU A 96 -6.18 -0.92 -4.25
CA LEU A 96 -5.48 -1.01 -2.98
C LEU A 96 -4.80 0.32 -2.61
N PHE A 97 -4.16 0.98 -3.58
CA PHE A 97 -3.50 2.26 -3.36
C PHE A 97 -4.48 3.39 -3.14
N GLU A 98 -5.62 3.38 -3.83
CA GLU A 98 -6.70 4.34 -3.60
C GLU A 98 -7.24 4.21 -2.18
N TYR A 99 -7.48 2.98 -1.71
CA TYR A 99 -7.85 2.73 -0.33
C TYR A 99 -6.76 3.21 0.64
N ALA A 100 -5.49 2.93 0.36
CA ALA A 100 -4.37 3.37 1.18
C ALA A 100 -4.21 4.90 1.25
N CYS A 101 -4.53 5.62 0.18
CA CYS A 101 -4.53 7.09 0.17
C CYS A 101 -5.68 7.67 1.02
N LYS A 102 -6.83 6.99 1.06
CA LYS A 102 -7.95 7.35 1.96
C LYS A 102 -7.66 7.06 3.43
N LEU A 103 -6.60 6.30 3.74
CA LEU A 103 -6.20 6.09 5.12
C LEU A 103 -5.55 7.36 5.67
N SER A 104 -6.31 8.11 6.46
CA SER A 104 -5.73 9.15 7.29
C SER A 104 -4.75 8.52 8.29
N PRO A 105 -3.57 9.13 8.52
CA PRO A 105 -2.76 8.78 9.68
C PRO A 105 -3.61 9.01 10.95
N PRO A 106 -3.49 8.16 11.97
CA PRO A 106 -4.08 8.45 13.26
C PRO A 106 -3.32 9.65 13.83
N SER A 107 -3.93 10.83 13.70
CA SER A 107 -3.53 12.08 14.37
C SER A 107 -2.07 12.52 14.16
N PHE A 108 -1.87 13.45 13.22
CA PHE A 108 -1.32 14.74 13.65
C PHE A 108 -2.50 15.70 13.67
N SER A 109 -2.84 16.24 14.84
CA SER A 109 -3.61 17.47 14.90
C SER A 109 -2.94 18.52 14.01
N GLU A 110 -3.73 19.22 13.18
CA GLU A 110 -3.46 20.55 12.63
C GLU A 110 -2.04 20.87 12.10
N ALA A 111 -1.83 20.99 10.79
CA ALA A 111 -0.97 22.02 10.18
C ALA A 111 -0.83 21.88 8.65
N VAL A 112 -1.91 22.17 7.90
CA VAL A 112 -1.82 23.05 6.72
C VAL A 112 -3.13 23.82 6.69
N ARG A 113 -3.16 25.00 7.32
CA ARG A 113 -4.18 25.99 7.02
C ARG A 113 -3.95 26.41 5.57
N PRO A 114 -4.98 26.51 4.71
CA PRO A 114 -4.84 27.16 3.43
C PRO A 114 -4.54 28.64 3.71
N GLY A 115 -3.28 29.03 3.56
CA GLY A 115 -2.89 30.44 3.49
C GLY A 115 -3.25 30.97 2.11
N ASP A 116 -4.54 31.17 1.86
CA ASP A 116 -5.01 32.12 0.86
C ASP A 116 -4.84 33.51 1.49
N THR A 117 -3.61 34.02 1.45
CA THR A 117 -3.40 35.45 1.68
C THR A 117 -3.60 36.10 0.32
N SER A 118 -4.83 36.56 0.11
CA SER A 118 -5.13 37.78 -0.62
C SER A 118 -3.91 38.68 -0.83
N GLU A 119 -3.42 38.80 -2.05
CA GLU A 119 -2.74 40.01 -2.51
C GLU A 119 -3.68 40.74 -3.47
N ARG A 120 -4.27 41.79 -2.91
CA ARG A 120 -4.86 42.90 -3.63
C ARG A 120 -3.78 43.53 -4.53
N CYS A 121 -4.16 43.81 -5.76
CA CYS A 121 -3.79 45.04 -6.45
C CYS A 121 -5.08 45.62 -7.05
#